data_AF-A0A8X8A0R2-F1
#
_entry.id   AF-A0A8X8A0R2-F1
#
_cell.length_a   1.000
_cell.length_b   1.000
_cell.length_c   1.000
_cell.angle_alpha   90.00
_cell.angle_beta   90.00
_cell.angle_gamma   90.00
#
_symmetry.space_group_name_H-M   'P 1'
#
loop_
_entity.id
_entity.type
_entity.pdbx_description
1 polymer ?
#
loop_
_entity_poly.entity_id
_entity_poly.type
_entity_poly.pdbx_seq_one_letter_code
_entity_poly.pdbx_strand_id
1 'polypeptide(L)'
;MAEEAILGYLENHEEIPDSGQFATDNGLDHNDVVNVIKSLHGFRYIEAQDIKRETLVLTEEGRKYAEKGSPEVQLFLAVPEEGSISKEELQKLLDPAVFKIGCSQAAKNKWVQMGNQISRKVQHVEDRVKDLLLRIQDGQEPGKDDNNSLKARKLTALQTWKGYSVKRGPDYAPTRRRTATDLTREHLLGGDWRNIEFKEYNFSAKGPPPESGHLHPLNKARITLFLF
;
A
#
# COMPACT_ATOMS: atom_id res chain seq x y z
N MET A 1 8.89 22.62 -7.42
CA MET A 1 8.51 21.66 -8.47
C MET A 1 7.11 21.10 -8.26
N ALA A 2 6.87 20.07 -7.43
CA ALA A 2 5.51 19.51 -7.29
C ALA A 2 4.47 20.49 -6.70
N GLU A 3 4.85 21.29 -5.69
CA GLU A 3 3.98 22.32 -5.10
C GLU A 3 3.60 23.41 -6.12
N GLU A 4 4.59 23.97 -6.82
CA GLU A 4 4.38 24.97 -7.87
C GLU A 4 3.54 24.40 -9.03
N ALA A 5 3.73 23.13 -9.40
CA ALA A 5 2.94 22.48 -10.44
C ALA A 5 1.47 22.36 -10.02
N ILE A 6 1.19 21.92 -8.79
CA ILE A 6 -0.18 21.80 -8.27
C ILE A 6 -0.87 23.16 -8.19
N LEU A 7 -0.21 24.14 -7.56
CA LEU A 7 -0.78 25.48 -7.40
C LEU A 7 -0.92 26.18 -8.77
N GLY A 8 0.12 26.14 -9.62
CA GLY A 8 0.05 26.72 -10.96
C GLY A 8 -0.99 26.06 -11.86
N TYR A 9 -1.25 24.76 -11.71
CA TYR A 9 -2.33 24.09 -12.43
C TYR A 9 -3.70 24.57 -11.96
N LEU A 10 -3.91 24.67 -10.64
CA LEU A 10 -5.15 25.15 -10.01
C LEU A 10 -5.40 26.66 -10.22
N GLU A 11 -4.40 27.40 -10.69
CA GLU A 11 -4.58 28.80 -11.10
C GLU A 11 -5.47 28.89 -12.35
N ASN A 12 -5.28 27.97 -13.30
CA ASN A 12 -5.97 27.95 -14.59
C ASN A 12 -7.10 26.91 -14.67
N HIS A 13 -7.13 25.94 -13.74
CA HIS A 13 -8.13 24.87 -13.69
C HIS A 13 -8.84 24.86 -12.34
N GLU A 14 -10.12 24.51 -12.34
CA GLU A 14 -10.91 24.49 -11.10
C GLU A 14 -10.53 23.34 -10.16
N GLU A 15 -10.14 22.20 -10.73
CA GLU A 15 -9.81 21.00 -9.99
C GLU A 15 -8.77 20.14 -10.69
N ILE A 16 -8.03 19.36 -9.90
CA ILE A 16 -7.25 18.20 -10.35
C ILE A 16 -8.10 16.97 -10.00
N PRO A 17 -8.67 16.26 -10.96
CA PRO A 17 -9.57 15.14 -10.69
C PRO A 17 -8.84 13.93 -10.12
N ASP A 18 -7.58 13.72 -10.50
CA ASP A 18 -6.79 12.54 -10.13
C ASP A 18 -5.31 12.90 -9.98
N SER A 19 -4.79 12.82 -8.75
CA SER A 19 -3.39 13.10 -8.45
C SER A 19 -2.38 12.17 -9.14
N GLY A 20 -2.78 10.95 -9.49
CA GLY A 20 -1.94 9.98 -10.21
C GLY A 20 -1.80 10.29 -11.69
N GLN A 21 -2.90 10.66 -12.35
CA GLN A 21 -2.85 11.15 -13.73
C GLN A 21 -2.03 12.44 -13.80
N PHE A 22 -2.31 13.38 -12.89
CA PHE A 22 -1.57 14.62 -12.78
C PHE A 22 -0.05 14.40 -12.58
N ALA A 23 0.33 13.46 -11.70
CA ALA A 23 1.74 13.12 -11.50
C ALA A 23 2.38 12.58 -12.79
N THR A 24 1.68 11.71 -13.53
CA THR A 24 2.14 11.13 -14.79
C THR A 24 2.31 12.20 -15.87
N ASP A 25 1.32 13.07 -16.05
CA ASP A 25 1.31 14.14 -17.06
C ASP A 25 2.43 15.16 -16.84
N ASN A 26 2.82 15.39 -15.58
CA ASN A 26 3.87 16.32 -15.20
C ASN A 26 5.24 15.63 -14.98
N GLY A 27 5.33 14.32 -15.19
CA GLY A 27 6.57 13.55 -14.97
C GLY A 27 7.07 13.59 -13.51
N LEU A 28 6.15 13.66 -12.55
CA LEU A 28 6.44 13.72 -11.10
C LEU A 28 6.19 12.37 -10.44
N ASP A 29 6.90 12.10 -9.33
CA ASP A 29 6.59 10.95 -8.48
C ASP A 29 5.25 11.16 -7.76
N HIS A 30 4.38 10.15 -7.80
CA HIS A 30 3.05 10.23 -7.17
C HIS A 30 3.14 10.42 -5.65
N ASN A 31 4.13 9.84 -4.97
CA ASN A 31 4.25 10.01 -3.52
C ASN A 31 4.63 11.45 -3.16
N ASP A 32 5.49 12.09 -3.95
CA ASP A 32 5.84 13.49 -3.77
C ASP A 32 4.61 14.40 -3.95
N VAL A 33 3.82 14.16 -4.99
CA VAL A 33 2.55 14.86 -5.23
C VAL A 33 1.59 14.67 -4.05
N VAL A 34 1.40 13.43 -3.58
CA VAL A 34 0.55 13.13 -2.41
C VAL A 34 1.03 13.81 -1.14
N ASN A 35 2.34 13.84 -0.89
CA ASN A 35 2.92 14.49 0.28
C ASN A 35 2.70 16.01 0.26
N VAL A 36 2.86 16.63 -0.90
CA VAL A 36 2.59 18.05 -1.10
C VAL A 36 1.11 18.35 -0.95
N ILE A 37 0.22 17.52 -1.52
CA ILE A 37 -1.23 17.67 -1.34
C ILE A 37 -1.61 17.66 0.14
N LYS A 38 -1.09 16.68 0.92
CA LYS A 38 -1.34 16.64 2.37
C LYS A 38 -0.82 17.88 3.09
N SER A 39 0.35 18.38 2.69
CA SER A 39 0.92 19.62 3.25
C SER A 39 0.02 20.82 2.95
N LEU A 40 -0.33 21.04 1.67
CA LEU A 40 -1.18 22.17 1.26
C LEU A 40 -2.58 22.09 1.89
N HIS A 41 -3.15 20.89 2.00
CA HIS A 41 -4.44 20.67 2.64
C HIS A 41 -4.40 21.01 4.14
N GLY A 42 -3.33 20.62 4.84
CA GLY A 42 -3.14 20.96 6.26
C GLY A 42 -3.02 22.47 6.51
N PHE A 43 -2.64 23.25 5.50
CA PHE A 43 -2.58 24.71 5.55
C PHE A 43 -3.79 25.37 4.86
N ARG A 44 -4.80 24.60 4.48
CA ARG A 44 -6.07 25.07 3.86
C ARG A 44 -5.91 25.79 2.51
N TYR A 45 -4.74 25.63 1.86
CA TYR A 45 -4.51 26.14 0.51
C TYR A 45 -5.33 25.37 -0.53
N ILE A 46 -5.57 24.09 -0.26
CA ILE A 46 -6.34 23.20 -1.13
C ILE A 46 -7.33 22.38 -0.30
N GLU A 47 -8.43 21.99 -0.93
CA GLU A 47 -9.33 20.95 -0.45
C GLU A 47 -8.97 19.65 -1.17
N ALA A 48 -8.78 18.56 -0.43
CA ALA A 48 -8.41 17.27 -0.99
C ALA A 48 -9.47 16.22 -0.63
N GLN A 49 -9.94 15.45 -1.61
CA GLN A 49 -10.85 14.33 -1.42
C GLN A 49 -10.14 13.02 -1.72
N ASP A 50 -10.23 12.05 -0.81
CA ASP A 50 -9.60 10.74 -0.98
C ASP A 50 -10.23 9.98 -2.15
N ILE A 51 -9.37 9.48 -3.05
CA ILE A 51 -9.74 8.54 -4.10
C ILE A 51 -9.10 7.20 -3.76
N LYS A 52 -9.94 6.17 -3.65
CA LYS A 52 -9.49 4.79 -3.43
C LYS A 52 -9.85 3.96 -4.66
N ARG A 53 -8.84 3.33 -5.26
CA ARG A 53 -9.02 2.33 -6.31
C ARG A 53 -8.45 1.01 -5.85
N GLU A 54 -9.20 -0.06 -6.06
CA GLU A 54 -8.77 -1.40 -5.71
C GLU A 54 -8.65 -2.19 -7.00
N THR A 55 -7.44 -2.68 -7.27
CA THR A 55 -7.16 -3.52 -8.43
C THR A 55 -6.65 -4.86 -7.94
N LEU A 56 -7.17 -5.93 -8.55
CA LEU A 56 -6.72 -7.28 -8.24
C LEU A 56 -5.45 -7.56 -9.04
N VAL A 57 -4.36 -7.84 -8.34
CA VAL A 57 -3.04 -8.08 -8.94
C VAL A 57 -2.56 -9.48 -8.59
N LEU A 58 -1.76 -10.07 -9.48
CA LEU A 58 -1.12 -11.35 -9.21
C LEU A 58 -0.03 -11.21 -8.14
N THR A 59 0.04 -12.16 -7.22
CA THR A 59 1.19 -12.28 -6.32
C THR A 59 2.39 -12.85 -7.07
N GLU A 60 3.58 -12.83 -6.45
CA GLU A 60 4.77 -13.43 -7.08
C GLU A 60 4.56 -14.92 -7.39
N GLU A 61 3.87 -15.66 -6.52
CA GLU A 61 3.46 -17.05 -6.75
C GLU A 61 2.45 -17.16 -7.90
N GLY A 62 1.42 -16.29 -7.92
CA GLY A 62 0.44 -16.23 -9.01
C GLY A 62 1.09 -15.98 -10.37
N ARG A 63 2.09 -15.09 -10.44
CA ARG A 63 2.84 -14.83 -11.68
C ARG A 63 3.66 -16.05 -12.12
N LYS A 64 4.33 -16.73 -11.18
CA LYS A 64 5.06 -17.96 -11.46
C LYS A 64 4.14 -19.05 -12.02
N TYR A 65 2.91 -19.16 -11.52
CA TYR A 65 1.94 -20.14 -12.01
C TYR A 65 1.28 -19.73 -13.33
N ALA A 66 1.11 -18.43 -13.59
CA ALA A 66 0.70 -17.95 -14.91
C ALA A 66 1.74 -18.31 -15.98
N GLU A 67 3.04 -18.21 -15.66
CA GLU A 67 4.14 -18.56 -16.58
C GLU A 67 4.32 -20.08 -16.70
N LYS A 68 4.61 -20.77 -15.59
CA LYS A 68 5.02 -22.19 -15.55
C LYS A 68 3.85 -23.19 -15.50
N GLY A 69 2.62 -22.73 -15.32
CA GLY A 69 1.45 -23.57 -15.06
C GLY A 69 1.15 -23.74 -13.57
N SER A 70 -0.04 -24.20 -13.24
CA SER A 70 -0.45 -24.43 -11.86
C SER A 70 0.29 -25.62 -11.23
N PRO A 71 0.49 -25.62 -9.90
CA PRO A 71 1.20 -26.70 -9.20
C PRO A 71 0.62 -28.09 -9.44
N GLU A 72 -0.71 -28.20 -9.52
CA GLU A 72 -1.41 -29.45 -9.81
C GLU A 72 -1.13 -29.98 -11.22
N VAL A 73 -1.02 -29.09 -12.22
CA VAL A 73 -0.68 -29.47 -13.59
C VAL A 73 0.81 -29.77 -13.72
N GLN A 74 1.69 -28.99 -13.07
CA GLN A 74 3.12 -29.28 -13.01
C GLN A 74 3.39 -30.66 -12.40
N LEU A 75 2.68 -31.01 -11.33
CA LEU A 75 2.75 -32.35 -10.73
C LEU A 75 2.24 -33.42 -11.70
N PHE A 76 1.08 -33.19 -12.34
CA PHE A 76 0.50 -34.14 -13.28
C PHE A 76 1.46 -34.43 -14.45
N LEU A 77 2.05 -33.38 -15.04
CA LEU A 77 3.01 -33.50 -16.14
C LEU A 77 4.31 -34.21 -15.72
N ALA A 78 4.74 -34.05 -14.47
CA ALA A 78 5.93 -34.73 -13.94
C ALA A 78 5.73 -36.22 -13.65
N VAL A 79 4.49 -36.68 -13.42
CA VAL A 79 4.17 -38.11 -13.31
C VAL A 79 4.17 -38.72 -14.71
N PRO A 80 4.79 -39.87 -14.98
CA PRO A 80 4.75 -40.50 -16.31
C PRO A 80 3.33 -40.91 -16.74
N GLU A 81 3.09 -40.94 -18.05
CA GLU A 81 1.80 -41.39 -18.64
C GLU A 81 1.50 -42.86 -18.37
N GLU A 82 2.53 -43.70 -18.48
CA GLU A 82 2.46 -45.11 -18.13
C GLU A 82 3.38 -45.38 -16.94
N GLY A 83 2.77 -45.71 -15.79
CA GLY A 83 3.48 -46.13 -14.60
C GLY A 83 3.20 -45.27 -13.37
N SER A 84 4.07 -45.45 -12.38
CA SER A 84 4.00 -44.78 -11.09
C SER A 84 5.40 -44.31 -10.71
N ILE A 85 5.49 -43.11 -10.14
CA ILE A 85 6.76 -42.51 -9.70
C ILE A 85 6.77 -42.42 -8.18
N SER A 86 7.95 -42.57 -7.57
CA SER A 86 8.11 -42.43 -6.13
C SER A 86 7.94 -40.97 -5.70
N LYS A 87 7.54 -40.78 -4.44
CA LYS A 87 7.35 -39.44 -3.87
C LYS A 87 8.68 -38.67 -3.82
N GLU A 88 9.76 -39.39 -3.57
CA GLU A 88 11.12 -38.87 -3.42
C GLU A 88 11.69 -38.38 -4.75
N GLU A 89 11.40 -39.08 -5.84
CA GLU A 89 11.83 -38.67 -7.18
C GLU A 89 11.08 -37.41 -7.67
N LEU A 90 9.76 -37.35 -7.43
CA LEU A 90 8.99 -36.14 -7.75
C LEU A 90 9.45 -34.93 -6.93
N GLN A 91 9.82 -35.12 -5.67
CA GLN A 91 10.35 -34.05 -4.83
C GLN A 91 11.75 -33.57 -5.26
N LYS A 92 12.50 -34.37 -6.03
CA LYS A 92 13.76 -33.95 -6.66
C LYS A 92 13.53 -33.18 -7.97
N LEU A 93 12.48 -33.51 -8.72
CA LEU A 93 12.15 -32.83 -9.98
C LEU A 93 11.45 -31.48 -9.78
N LEU A 94 10.62 -31.38 -8.75
CA LEU A 94 9.77 -30.22 -8.50
C LEU A 94 10.20 -29.48 -7.22
N ASP A 95 10.01 -28.17 -7.21
CA ASP A 95 10.20 -27.38 -6.00
C ASP A 95 9.36 -27.95 -4.84
N PRO A 96 9.91 -28.11 -3.61
CA PRO A 96 9.19 -28.71 -2.49
C PRO A 96 7.84 -28.05 -2.16
N ALA A 97 7.76 -26.73 -2.37
CA ALA A 97 6.53 -25.96 -2.19
C ALA A 97 5.46 -26.32 -3.24
N VAL A 98 5.87 -26.38 -4.51
CA VAL A 98 4.99 -26.75 -5.64
C VAL A 98 4.52 -28.20 -5.47
N PHE A 99 5.41 -29.10 -5.08
CA PHE A 99 5.10 -30.51 -4.85
C PHE A 99 4.01 -30.68 -3.76
N LYS A 100 4.19 -30.05 -2.60
CA LYS A 100 3.22 -30.15 -1.49
C LYS A 100 1.84 -29.60 -1.88
N ILE A 101 1.80 -28.45 -2.55
CA ILE A 101 0.56 -27.79 -2.98
C ILE A 101 -0.11 -28.61 -4.10
N GLY A 102 0.67 -28.99 -5.12
CA GLY A 102 0.23 -29.78 -6.25
C GLY A 102 -0.35 -31.12 -5.82
N CYS A 103 0.29 -31.83 -4.88
CA CYS A 103 -0.24 -33.10 -4.36
C CYS A 103 -1.60 -32.92 -3.69
N SER A 104 -1.76 -31.85 -2.90
CA SER A 104 -3.04 -31.58 -2.21
C SER A 104 -4.15 -31.25 -3.21
N GLN A 105 -3.87 -30.43 -4.21
CA GLN A 105 -4.87 -30.00 -5.20
C GLN A 105 -5.18 -31.09 -6.22
N ALA A 106 -4.17 -31.80 -6.74
CA ALA A 106 -4.35 -32.89 -7.69
C ALA A 106 -5.11 -34.08 -7.05
N ALA A 107 -4.91 -34.36 -5.76
CA ALA A 107 -5.68 -35.35 -5.03
C ALA A 107 -7.15 -34.91 -4.85
N LYS A 108 -7.40 -33.63 -4.51
CA LYS A 108 -8.76 -33.07 -4.42
C LYS A 108 -9.52 -33.14 -5.75
N ASN A 109 -8.83 -32.83 -6.85
CA ASN A 109 -9.37 -32.89 -8.20
C ASN A 109 -9.44 -34.32 -8.78
N LYS A 110 -8.97 -35.33 -8.03
CA LYS A 110 -8.92 -36.75 -8.44
C LYS A 110 -8.10 -36.99 -9.71
N TRP A 111 -7.10 -36.15 -9.99
CA TRP A 111 -6.23 -36.27 -11.17
C TRP A 111 -5.16 -37.34 -11.00
N VAL A 112 -4.69 -37.53 -9.76
CA VAL A 112 -3.64 -38.50 -9.40
C VAL A 112 -4.13 -39.41 -8.28
N GLN A 113 -3.65 -40.65 -8.28
CA GLN A 113 -3.84 -41.59 -7.18
C GLN A 113 -2.60 -41.55 -6.28
N MET A 114 -2.81 -41.20 -5.01
CA MET A 114 -1.74 -41.11 -4.02
C MET A 114 -1.67 -42.41 -3.21
N GLY A 115 -0.60 -43.18 -3.38
CA GLY A 115 -0.26 -44.34 -2.57
C GLY A 115 1.22 -44.30 -2.15
N ASN A 116 1.87 -45.47 -2.06
CA ASN A 116 3.33 -45.53 -1.92
C ASN A 116 4.06 -45.00 -3.18
N GLN A 117 3.36 -44.99 -4.31
CA GLN A 117 3.77 -44.34 -5.56
C GLN A 117 2.58 -43.52 -6.10
N ILE A 118 2.88 -42.51 -6.92
CA ILE A 118 1.89 -41.59 -7.50
C ILE A 118 1.68 -41.97 -8.97
N SER A 119 0.43 -42.21 -9.36
CA SER A 119 0.04 -42.51 -10.75
C SER A 119 -1.06 -41.59 -11.26
N ARG A 120 -1.11 -41.36 -12.58
CA ARG A 120 -2.16 -40.56 -13.23
C ARG A 120 -3.47 -41.35 -13.28
N LYS A 121 -4.59 -40.69 -12.94
CA LYS A 121 -5.94 -41.26 -13.05
C LYS A 121 -6.69 -40.76 -14.29
N VAL A 122 -6.28 -39.63 -14.84
CA VAL A 122 -6.86 -38.98 -16.01
C VAL A 122 -5.78 -38.85 -17.08
N GLN A 123 -6.15 -38.92 -18.36
CA GLN A 123 -5.20 -38.78 -19.48
C GLN A 123 -4.88 -37.31 -19.81
N HIS A 124 -5.87 -36.41 -19.67
CA HIS A 124 -5.72 -34.99 -19.98
C HIS A 124 -6.28 -34.11 -18.87
N VAL A 125 -5.60 -33.01 -18.56
CA VAL A 125 -6.03 -32.01 -17.58
C VAL A 125 -5.90 -30.62 -18.20
N GLU A 126 -6.91 -29.78 -17.97
CA GLU A 126 -6.89 -28.37 -18.38
C GLU A 126 -6.44 -27.49 -17.20
N ASP A 127 -5.52 -26.56 -17.47
CA ASP A 127 -5.00 -25.64 -16.46
C ASP A 127 -5.90 -24.43 -16.24
N ARG A 128 -7.10 -24.68 -15.71
CA ARG A 128 -8.09 -23.64 -15.44
C ARG A 128 -7.56 -22.54 -14.53
N VAL A 129 -6.63 -22.86 -13.63
CA VAL A 129 -6.04 -21.89 -12.70
C VAL A 129 -5.11 -20.95 -13.47
N LYS A 130 -4.25 -21.46 -14.36
CA LYS A 130 -3.42 -20.63 -15.23
C LYS A 130 -4.27 -19.70 -16.10
N ASP A 131 -5.34 -20.23 -16.72
CA ASP A 131 -6.22 -19.43 -17.56
C ASP A 131 -6.88 -18.28 -16.78
N LEU A 132 -7.33 -18.53 -15.55
CA LEU A 132 -7.89 -17.50 -14.68
C LEU A 132 -6.83 -16.45 -14.29
N LEU A 133 -5.60 -16.88 -14.00
CA LEU A 133 -4.50 -15.96 -13.67
C LEU A 133 -4.12 -15.07 -14.86
N LEU A 134 -4.11 -15.62 -16.08
CA LEU A 134 -3.88 -14.86 -17.31
C LEU A 134 -4.99 -13.84 -17.57
N ARG A 135 -6.26 -14.23 -17.39
CA ARG A 135 -7.40 -13.30 -17.49
C ARG A 135 -7.30 -12.14 -16.52
N ILE A 136 -6.89 -12.41 -15.28
CA ILE A 136 -6.63 -11.37 -14.27
C ILE A 136 -5.48 -10.46 -14.72
N GLN A 137 -4.43 -11.03 -15.31
CA GLN A 137 -3.29 -10.26 -15.84
C GLN A 137 -3.72 -9.33 -16.99
N ASP A 138 -4.66 -9.77 -17.82
CA ASP A 138 -5.27 -8.96 -18.88
C ASP A 138 -6.34 -7.96 -18.37
N GLY A 139 -6.56 -7.89 -17.06
CA GLY A 139 -7.51 -6.97 -16.43
C GLY A 139 -8.97 -7.42 -16.46
N GLN A 140 -9.25 -8.68 -16.78
CA GLN A 140 -10.59 -9.24 -16.71
C GLN A 140 -10.92 -9.72 -15.28
N GLU A 141 -12.11 -9.39 -14.79
CA GLU A 141 -12.57 -9.87 -13.50
C GLU A 141 -13.04 -11.32 -13.58
N PRO A 142 -12.45 -12.25 -12.81
CA PRO A 142 -12.94 -13.62 -12.73
C PRO A 142 -14.27 -13.69 -11.97
N GLY A 143 -14.99 -14.80 -12.12
CA GLY A 143 -16.22 -15.04 -11.36
C GLY A 143 -16.00 -14.96 -9.83
N LYS A 144 -17.04 -14.64 -9.06
CA LYS A 144 -16.94 -14.48 -7.59
C LYS A 144 -16.34 -15.72 -6.89
N ASP A 145 -16.76 -16.92 -7.31
CA ASP A 145 -16.26 -18.18 -6.75
C ASP A 145 -14.78 -18.41 -7.08
N ASP A 146 -14.39 -18.14 -8.34
CA ASP A 146 -13.00 -18.25 -8.79
C ASP A 146 -12.10 -17.28 -8.02
N ASN A 147 -12.53 -16.02 -7.86
CA ASN A 147 -11.82 -15.01 -7.08
C ASN A 147 -11.61 -15.45 -5.62
N ASN A 148 -12.66 -15.97 -4.98
CA ASN A 148 -12.55 -16.49 -3.60
C ASN A 148 -11.55 -17.65 -3.51
N SER A 149 -11.54 -18.55 -4.50
CA SER A 149 -10.60 -19.66 -4.54
C SER A 149 -9.14 -19.20 -4.70
N LEU A 150 -8.89 -18.21 -5.58
CA LEU A 150 -7.56 -17.65 -5.84
C LEU A 150 -7.03 -16.85 -4.64
N LYS A 151 -7.92 -16.09 -3.97
CA LYS A 151 -7.62 -15.40 -2.71
C LYS A 151 -7.29 -16.38 -1.58
N ALA A 152 -8.07 -17.46 -1.42
CA ALA A 152 -7.80 -18.48 -0.41
C ALA A 152 -6.44 -19.17 -0.63
N ARG A 153 -6.02 -19.31 -1.89
CA ARG A 153 -4.72 -19.84 -2.30
C ARG A 153 -3.59 -18.79 -2.33
N LYS A 154 -3.86 -17.52 -1.99
CA LYS A 154 -2.90 -16.40 -2.01
C LYS A 154 -2.23 -16.13 -3.37
N LEU A 155 -2.90 -16.48 -4.47
CA LEU A 155 -2.39 -16.28 -5.83
C LEU A 155 -2.65 -14.86 -6.36
N THR A 156 -3.62 -14.17 -5.73
CA THR A 156 -4.05 -12.83 -6.08
C THR A 156 -4.09 -11.98 -4.82
N ALA A 157 -3.62 -10.74 -4.92
CA ALA A 157 -3.68 -9.75 -3.86
C ALA A 157 -4.54 -8.56 -4.31
N LEU A 158 -5.24 -7.94 -3.36
CA LEU A 158 -5.93 -6.69 -3.60
C LEU A 158 -4.93 -5.56 -3.41
N GLN A 159 -4.51 -4.92 -4.50
CA GLN A 159 -3.68 -3.73 -4.44
C GLN A 159 -4.60 -2.53 -4.34
N THR A 160 -4.51 -1.83 -3.21
CA THR A 160 -5.20 -0.56 -3.01
C THR A 160 -4.29 0.56 -3.47
N TRP A 161 -4.70 1.27 -4.52
CA TRP A 161 -4.12 2.55 -4.88
C TRP A 161 -4.92 3.67 -4.20
N LYS A 162 -4.18 4.64 -3.64
CA LYS A 162 -4.74 5.83 -2.99
C LYS A 162 -4.23 7.06 -3.73
N GLY A 163 -5.15 7.94 -4.08
CA GLY A 163 -4.86 9.26 -4.64
C GLY A 163 -5.84 10.29 -4.09
N TYR A 164 -5.79 11.48 -4.66
CA TYR A 164 -6.63 12.60 -4.24
C TYR A 164 -7.22 13.30 -5.47
N SER A 165 -8.48 13.75 -5.34
CA SER A 165 -8.99 14.87 -6.14
C SER A 165 -8.70 16.14 -5.35
N VAL A 166 -8.24 17.19 -6.03
CA VAL A 166 -7.80 18.43 -5.39
C VAL A 166 -8.57 19.60 -5.98
N LYS A 167 -9.09 20.46 -5.10
CA LYS A 167 -9.70 21.74 -5.47
C LYS A 167 -9.02 22.87 -4.73
N ARG A 168 -9.24 24.10 -5.20
CA ARG A 168 -8.81 25.30 -4.49
C ARG A 168 -9.45 25.35 -3.10
N GLY A 169 -8.63 25.59 -2.08
CA GLY A 169 -9.08 25.78 -0.71
C GLY A 169 -9.43 27.23 -0.41
N PRO A 170 -9.92 27.52 0.80
CA PRO A 170 -10.26 28.88 1.20
C PRO A 170 -9.06 29.84 1.20
N ASP A 171 -7.87 29.34 1.56
CA ASP A 171 -6.64 30.13 1.67
C ASP A 171 -5.73 29.93 0.44
N TYR A 172 -6.33 29.60 -0.71
CA TYR A 172 -5.59 29.35 -1.93
C TYR A 172 -4.79 30.58 -2.38
N ALA A 173 -3.51 30.39 -2.71
CA ALA A 173 -2.69 31.35 -3.42
C ALA A 173 -1.76 30.64 -4.43
N PRO A 174 -1.42 31.27 -5.57
CA PRO A 174 -0.54 30.67 -6.60
C PRO A 174 0.85 30.32 -6.08
N THR A 175 1.32 31.03 -5.06
CA THR A 175 2.56 30.74 -4.35
C THR A 175 2.27 30.69 -2.86
N ARG A 176 2.71 29.61 -2.23
CA ARG A 176 2.55 29.43 -0.80
C ARG A 176 3.33 30.47 -0.02
N ARG A 177 2.63 31.24 0.80
CA ARG A 177 3.27 32.11 1.79
C ARG A 177 3.70 31.25 2.96
N ARG A 178 5.01 31.12 3.17
CA ARG A 178 5.54 30.42 4.33
C ARG A 178 5.40 31.35 5.53
N THR A 179 4.51 30.99 6.45
CA THR A 179 4.41 31.69 7.71
C THR A 179 5.59 31.29 8.61
N ALA A 180 6.22 32.27 9.25
CA ALA A 180 7.24 31.98 10.24
C ALA A 180 6.59 31.49 11.53
N THR A 181 7.10 30.39 12.09
CA THR A 181 6.63 29.88 13.40
C THR A 181 7.12 30.77 14.53
N ASP A 182 8.37 31.22 14.43
CA ASP A 182 9.04 32.00 15.46
C ASP A 182 9.79 33.19 14.86
N LEU A 183 9.92 34.23 15.66
CA LEU A 183 10.74 35.39 15.34
C LEU A 183 12.22 35.03 15.57
N THR A 184 12.97 34.86 14.48
CA THR A 184 14.41 34.58 14.56
C THR A 184 15.23 35.87 14.65
N ARG A 185 16.46 35.75 15.15
CA ARG A 185 17.42 36.86 15.18
C ARG A 185 17.71 37.41 13.78
N GLU A 186 17.73 36.54 12.78
CA GLU A 186 17.93 36.90 11.37
C GLU A 186 16.80 37.80 10.87
N HIS A 187 15.54 37.45 11.16
CA HIS A 187 14.39 38.29 10.82
C HIS A 187 14.48 39.69 11.45
N LEU A 188 14.93 39.77 12.71
CA LEU A 188 15.11 41.04 13.43
C LEU A 188 16.21 41.92 12.83
N LEU A 189 17.36 41.32 12.47
CA LEU A 189 18.49 42.04 11.89
C LEU A 189 18.23 42.47 10.44
N GLY A 190 17.54 41.64 9.65
CA GLY A 190 17.17 41.94 8.26
C GLY A 190 16.00 42.91 8.13
N GLY A 191 15.17 43.06 9.17
CA GLY A 191 13.98 43.92 9.14
C GLY A 191 12.76 43.27 8.45
N ASP A 192 12.93 42.07 7.88
CA ASP A 192 11.89 41.31 7.16
C ASP A 192 10.74 40.87 8.06
N TRP A 193 10.94 40.86 9.38
CA TRP A 193 9.92 40.53 10.38
C TRP A 193 8.61 41.34 10.24
N ARG A 194 8.67 42.53 9.62
CA ARG A 194 7.49 43.39 9.39
C ARG A 194 6.58 42.89 8.28
N ASN A 195 7.13 42.15 7.32
CA ASN A 195 6.42 41.68 6.12
C ASN A 195 6.14 40.18 6.15
N ILE A 196 6.65 39.46 7.16
CA ILE A 196 6.43 38.03 7.34
C ILE A 196 5.13 37.83 8.13
N GLU A 197 4.23 37.02 7.58
CA GLU A 197 3.06 36.53 8.32
C GLU A 197 3.52 35.44 9.32
N PHE A 198 3.16 35.59 10.59
CA PHE A 198 3.47 34.59 11.62
C PHE A 198 2.31 33.65 11.81
N LYS A 199 2.61 32.38 12.08
CA LYS A 199 1.58 31.41 12.46
C LYS A 199 0.96 31.84 13.81
N GLU A 200 -0.37 31.84 13.90
CA GLU A 200 -1.04 32.16 15.15
C GLU A 200 -0.64 31.18 16.26
N TYR A 201 -0.35 31.75 17.44
CA TYR A 201 0.01 30.96 18.61
C TYR A 201 -1.23 30.25 19.16
N ASN A 202 -1.13 28.93 19.34
CA ASN A 202 -2.22 28.15 19.92
C ASN A 202 -2.25 28.31 21.45
N PHE A 203 -2.98 29.31 21.95
CA PHE A 203 -3.15 29.56 23.40
C PHE A 203 -3.85 28.43 24.16
N SER A 204 -4.52 27.50 23.47
CA SER A 204 -5.15 26.34 24.11
C SER A 204 -4.18 25.18 24.36
N ALA A 205 -3.00 25.18 23.73
CA ALA A 205 -2.00 24.15 23.92
C ALA A 205 -1.27 24.35 25.25
N LYS A 206 -1.04 23.27 26.01
CA LYS A 206 -0.16 23.30 27.18
C LYS A 206 1.28 23.48 26.69
N GLY A 207 1.97 24.49 27.22
CA GLY A 207 3.39 24.68 26.97
C GLY A 207 4.23 23.54 27.57
N PRO A 208 5.50 23.42 27.14
CA PRO A 208 6.43 22.49 27.76
C PRO A 208 6.58 22.84 29.25
N PRO A 209 6.57 21.85 30.16
CA PRO A 209 6.80 22.12 31.57
C PRO A 209 8.23 22.67 31.73
N PRO A 210 8.43 23.71 32.56
CA PRO A 210 9.78 24.18 32.85
C PRO A 210 10.58 23.08 33.54
N GLU A 211 11.86 22.96 33.20
CA GLU A 211 12.77 22.08 33.94
C GLU A 211 12.96 22.66 35.35
N SER A 212 12.29 22.05 36.33
CA SER A 212 12.42 22.40 37.75
C SER A 212 12.76 21.17 38.58
N GLY A 213 13.52 21.37 39.66
CA GLY A 213 13.73 20.34 40.66
C GLY A 213 12.41 19.96 41.35
N HIS A 214 12.26 18.68 41.70
CA HIS A 214 11.06 18.17 42.38
C HIS A 214 11.41 17.74 43.80
N LEU A 215 10.64 18.21 44.79
CA LEU A 215 10.72 17.69 46.15
C LEU A 215 10.08 16.30 46.19
N HIS A 216 10.71 15.38 46.92
CA HIS A 216 10.16 14.04 47.13
C HIS A 216 8.76 14.14 47.78
N PRO A 217 7.72 13.45 47.26
CA PRO A 217 6.35 13.57 47.75
C PRO A 217 6.20 13.35 49.26
N LEU A 218 6.94 12.40 49.83
CA LEU A 218 6.94 12.12 51.27
C LEU A 218 7.45 13.30 52.11
N ASN A 219 8.49 14.00 51.65
CA ASN A 219 9.06 15.15 52.36
C ASN A 219 8.11 16.36 52.28
N LYS A 220 7.40 16.50 51.17
CA LYS A 220 6.36 17.52 50.99
C LYS A 220 5.20 17.29 51.98
N ALA A 221 4.72 16.05 52.10
CA ALA A 221 3.64 15.70 53.05
C ALA A 221 4.06 15.87 54.52
N ARG A 222 5.30 15.49 54.87
CA ARG A 222 5.83 15.67 56.23
C ARG A 222 5.80 17.13 56.67
N ILE A 223 6.24 18.05 55.81
CA ILE A 223 6.25 19.49 56.15
C ILE A 223 4.83 20.01 56.41
N THR A 224 3.83 19.57 55.63
CA THR A 224 2.43 19.99 55.80
C THR A 224 1.80 19.45 57.09
N LEU A 225 2.16 18.23 57.51
CA LEU A 225 1.70 17.61 58.75
C LEU A 225 2.28 18.23 60.02
N PHE A 226 3.40 18.96 59.94
CA PHE A 226 4.02 19.65 61.07
C PHE A 226 3.47 21.08 61.31
N LEU A 227 2.60 21.58 60.43
CA LEU A 227 2.01 22.92 60.49
C LEU A 227 0.55 22.93 60.97
N PHE A 228 0.03 21.77 61.39
CA PHE A 228 -1.22 21.61 62.13
C PHE A 228 -0.91 21.06 63.53
#